data_AF-A0A0Q4B1A0-F1
#
_entry.id   AF-A0A0Q4B1A0-F1
#
_cell.length_a   1.000
_cell.length_b   1.000
_cell.length_c   1.000
_cell.angle_alpha   90.00
_cell.angle_beta   90.00
_cell.angle_gamma   90.00
#
_symmetry.space_group_name_H-M   'P 1'
#
loop_
_entity.id
_entity.type
_entity.pdbx_description
1 polymer ?
#
loop_
_entity_poly.entity_id
_entity_poly.type
_entity_poly.pdbx_seq_one_letter_code
_entity_poly.pdbx_strand_id
1 'polypeptide(L)'
;MWKILGEDALYVEFADVWKRRVIEIASEGENGERFREILEPREVLYLFNGTNGLHSFNVEFPEDTDPKDLQFLADEILKMAEDTGRPFVSLAGGYQKCQVVFTSEKEPELIGANRTEGYGSGKIFMPIIESLCKPGRANEGMF
;
A
#
# COMPACT_ATOMS: atom_id res chain seq x y z
N MET A 1 22.15 -4.18 8.42
CA MET A 1 21.22 -5.21 7.90
C MET A 1 19.90 -4.55 7.61
N TRP A 2 19.17 -5.03 6.60
CA TRP A 2 17.83 -4.57 6.29
C TRP A 2 16.84 -5.15 7.29
N LYS A 3 15.85 -4.35 7.68
CA LYS A 3 14.79 -4.77 8.57
C LYS A 3 13.43 -4.39 8.01
N ILE A 4 12.50 -5.33 8.02
CA ILE A 4 11.10 -5.14 7.67
C ILE A 4 10.28 -5.27 8.94
N LEU A 5 9.63 -4.18 9.37
CA LEU A 5 8.87 -4.13 10.63
C LEU A 5 9.66 -4.69 11.84
N GLY A 6 10.97 -4.42 11.86
CA GLY A 6 11.92 -4.81 12.91
C GLY A 6 12.63 -6.16 12.71
N GLU A 7 12.15 -7.00 11.79
CA GLU A 7 12.75 -8.31 11.51
C GLU A 7 13.80 -8.23 10.41
N ASP A 8 14.95 -8.90 10.61
CA ASP A 8 16.02 -8.93 9.61
C ASP A 8 15.58 -9.67 8.34
N ALA A 9 15.89 -9.10 7.17
CA ALA A 9 15.50 -9.68 5.88
C ALA A 9 16.58 -9.48 4.82
N LEU A 10 16.73 -10.46 3.92
CA LEU A 10 17.45 -10.29 2.67
C LEU A 10 16.53 -9.65 1.61
N TYR A 11 17.10 -8.96 0.63
CA TYR A 11 16.33 -8.27 -0.41
C TYR A 11 15.30 -9.18 -1.12
N VAL A 12 15.65 -10.45 -1.34
CA VAL A 12 14.78 -11.45 -1.98
C VAL A 12 13.61 -11.91 -1.11
N GLU A 13 13.65 -11.61 0.19
CA GLU A 13 12.67 -12.06 1.20
C GLU A 13 11.72 -10.92 1.60
N PHE A 14 11.91 -9.70 1.08
CA PHE A 14 11.19 -8.52 1.58
C PHE A 14 9.67 -8.68 1.48
N ALA A 15 9.18 -9.21 0.36
CA ALA A 15 7.75 -9.45 0.16
C ALA A 15 7.20 -10.43 1.21
N ASP A 16 7.86 -11.57 1.39
CA ASP A 16 7.43 -12.63 2.31
C ASP A 16 7.50 -12.17 3.77
N VAL A 17 8.61 -11.54 4.15
CA VAL A 17 8.79 -10.99 5.51
C VAL A 17 7.77 -9.88 5.75
N TRP A 18 7.55 -8.97 4.80
CA TRP A 18 6.54 -7.93 4.96
C TRP A 18 5.15 -8.52 5.18
N LYS A 19 4.71 -9.44 4.31
CA LYS A 19 3.39 -10.06 4.37
C LYS A 19 3.18 -10.75 5.71
N ARG A 20 4.13 -11.59 6.12
CA ARG A 20 4.05 -12.30 7.39
C ARG A 20 4.00 -11.33 8.58
N ARG A 21 4.86 -10.30 8.59
CA ARG A 21 4.93 -9.33 9.68
C ARG A 21 3.65 -8.49 9.80
N VAL A 22 3.07 -8.03 8.70
CA VAL A 22 1.81 -7.26 8.78
C VAL A 22 0.65 -8.14 9.25
N ILE A 23 0.61 -9.42 8.86
CA ILE A 23 -0.39 -10.37 9.34
C ILE A 23 -0.21 -10.66 10.83
N GLU A 24 1.02 -10.89 11.28
CA GLU A 24 1.34 -11.09 12.71
C GLU A 24 0.89 -9.89 13.55
N ILE A 25 1.20 -8.67 13.12
CA ILE A 25 0.80 -7.44 13.83
C ILE A 25 -0.73 -7.26 13.80
N ALA A 26 -1.38 -7.48 12.65
CA ALA A 26 -2.84 -7.41 12.55
C ALA A 26 -3.53 -8.37 13.52
N SER A 27 -2.93 -9.55 13.72
CA SER A 27 -3.46 -10.61 14.58
C SER A 27 -3.60 -10.21 16.05
N GLU A 28 -2.89 -9.17 16.49
CA GLU A 28 -2.98 -8.63 17.85
C GLU A 28 -4.23 -7.74 18.05
N GLY A 29 -4.84 -7.28 16.96
CA GLY A 29 -6.03 -6.43 16.96
C GLY A 29 -7.34 -7.18 16.73
N GLU A 30 -8.47 -6.49 16.98
CA GLU A 30 -9.83 -7.05 16.83
C GLU A 30 -10.16 -7.48 15.39
N ASN A 31 -9.51 -6.86 14.40
CA ASN A 31 -9.73 -7.10 12.97
C ASN A 31 -8.77 -8.12 12.35
N GLY A 32 -7.89 -8.74 13.15
CA GLY A 32 -6.77 -9.54 12.65
C GLY A 32 -7.15 -10.77 11.84
N GLU A 33 -8.26 -11.42 12.18
CA GLU A 33 -8.74 -12.60 11.44
C GLU A 33 -9.18 -12.21 10.02
N ARG A 34 -10.02 -11.19 9.88
CA ARG A 34 -10.46 -10.67 8.58
C ARG A 34 -9.28 -10.17 7.74
N PHE A 35 -8.35 -9.46 8.35
CA PHE A 35 -7.14 -8.98 7.66
C PHE A 35 -6.33 -10.14 7.07
N ARG A 36 -6.11 -11.19 7.88
CA ARG A 36 -5.41 -12.40 7.44
C ARG A 36 -6.17 -13.10 6.31
N GLU A 37 -7.47 -13.31 6.43
CA GLU A 37 -8.27 -13.99 5.41
C GLU A 37 -8.18 -13.32 4.03
N ILE A 38 -8.16 -11.99 4.01
CA ILE A 38 -8.10 -11.23 2.76
C ILE A 38 -6.68 -11.27 2.15
N LEU A 39 -5.64 -11.11 2.96
CA LEU A 39 -4.25 -10.93 2.49
C LEU A 39 -3.45 -12.22 2.35
N GLU A 40 -3.67 -13.22 3.21
CA GLU A 40 -2.93 -14.50 3.21
C GLU A 40 -2.95 -15.24 1.85
N PRO A 41 -4.04 -15.30 1.07
CA PRO A 41 -4.01 -15.97 -0.22
C PRO A 41 -3.32 -15.14 -1.34
N ARG A 42 -2.89 -13.91 -1.07
CA ARG A 42 -2.40 -12.98 -2.09
C ARG A 42 -0.88 -13.01 -2.21
N GLU A 43 -0.39 -12.86 -3.43
CA GLU A 43 1.02 -12.65 -3.69
C GLU A 43 1.37 -11.17 -3.45
N VAL A 44 2.56 -10.92 -2.90
CA VAL A 44 3.06 -9.56 -2.70
C VAL A 44 4.24 -9.36 -3.62
N LEU A 45 4.13 -8.40 -4.54
CA LEU A 45 5.23 -7.97 -5.39
C LEU A 45 5.98 -6.83 -4.73
N TYR A 46 7.26 -7.05 -4.43
CA TYR A 46 8.15 -6.02 -3.93
C TYR A 46 8.96 -5.39 -5.06
N LEU A 47 8.95 -4.05 -5.12
CA LEU A 47 9.72 -3.25 -6.07
C LEU A 47 10.53 -2.17 -5.34
N PHE A 48 11.79 -2.00 -5.73
CA PHE A 48 12.64 -0.91 -5.27
C PHE A 48 12.94 0.07 -6.40
N ASN A 49 12.58 1.33 -6.20
CA ASN A 49 12.93 2.40 -7.13
C ASN A 49 14.29 3.00 -6.78
N GLY A 50 15.32 2.63 -7.54
CA GLY A 50 16.70 3.10 -7.31
C GLY A 50 16.91 4.61 -7.52
N THR A 51 15.99 5.31 -8.18
CA THR A 51 16.13 6.76 -8.45
C THR A 51 15.71 7.59 -7.24
N ASN A 52 14.64 7.21 -6.55
CA ASN A 52 14.08 7.97 -5.43
C ASN A 52 14.15 7.23 -4.08
N GLY A 53 14.66 6.00 -4.06
CA GLY A 53 14.80 5.16 -2.88
C GLY A 53 13.45 4.65 -2.31
N LEU A 54 12.40 4.61 -3.14
CA LEU A 54 11.07 4.18 -2.70
C LEU A 54 10.93 2.65 -2.75
N HIS A 55 10.57 2.07 -1.61
CA HIS A 55 10.18 0.67 -1.47
C HIS A 55 8.68 0.52 -1.70
N SER A 56 8.24 -0.37 -2.59
CA SER A 56 6.82 -0.59 -2.88
C SER A 56 6.44 -2.04 -2.63
N PHE A 57 5.40 -2.26 -1.83
CA PHE A 57 4.74 -3.56 -1.66
C PHE A 57 3.41 -3.50 -2.39
N ASN A 58 3.27 -4.27 -3.46
CA ASN A 58 2.08 -4.26 -4.31
C ASN A 58 1.34 -5.58 -4.13
N VAL A 59 0.03 -5.49 -3.96
CA VAL A 59 -0.83 -6.66 -3.83
C VAL A 59 -1.97 -6.50 -4.83
N GLU A 60 -2.03 -7.44 -5.76
CA GLU A 60 -3.05 -7.48 -6.79
C GLU A 60 -4.23 -8.36 -6.34
N PHE A 61 -5.43 -7.84 -6.57
CA PHE A 61 -6.70 -8.46 -6.26
C PHE A 61 -7.49 -8.72 -7.54
N PRO A 62 -8.43 -9.69 -7.54
CA PRO A 62 -9.39 -9.86 -8.61
C PRO A 62 -10.21 -8.58 -8.87
N GLU A 63 -10.59 -8.32 -10.13
CA GLU A 63 -11.37 -7.13 -10.54
C GLU A 63 -12.72 -7.00 -9.82
N ASP A 64 -13.30 -8.12 -9.39
CA ASP A 64 -14.58 -8.19 -8.67
C ASP A 64 -14.44 -8.02 -7.15
N THR A 65 -13.23 -7.72 -6.65
CA THR A 65 -13.00 -7.45 -5.22
C THR A 65 -13.77 -6.21 -4.77
N ASP A 66 -14.48 -6.32 -3.63
CA ASP A 66 -15.20 -5.17 -3.05
C ASP A 66 -14.20 -4.06 -2.68
N PRO A 67 -14.36 -2.82 -3.19
CA PRO A 67 -13.52 -1.69 -2.81
C PRO A 67 -13.43 -1.46 -1.29
N LYS A 68 -14.45 -1.86 -0.53
CA LYS A 68 -14.44 -1.77 0.94
C LYS A 68 -13.40 -2.68 1.59
N ASP A 69 -13.10 -3.83 0.98
CA ASP A 69 -12.06 -4.72 1.48
C ASP A 69 -10.66 -4.14 1.22
N LEU A 70 -10.45 -3.52 0.06
CA LEU A 70 -9.22 -2.80 -0.24
C LEU A 70 -9.00 -1.62 0.71
N GLN A 71 -10.06 -0.83 0.96
CA GLN A 71 -10.02 0.27 1.92
C GLN A 71 -9.75 -0.24 3.34
N PHE A 72 -10.40 -1.33 3.76
CA PHE A 72 -10.17 -1.96 5.06
C PHE A 72 -8.70 -2.35 5.24
N LEU A 73 -8.07 -2.99 4.24
CA LEU A 73 -6.64 -3.30 4.30
C LEU A 73 -5.77 -2.05 4.41
N ALA A 74 -6.07 -1.00 3.64
CA ALA A 74 -5.34 0.26 3.69
C ALA A 74 -5.44 0.90 5.08
N ASP A 75 -6.63 0.95 5.67
CA ASP A 75 -6.86 1.51 6.99
C ASP A 75 -6.11 0.73 8.08
N GLU A 76 -6.11 -0.60 8.03
CA GLU A 76 -5.38 -1.42 8.99
C GLU A 76 -3.85 -1.25 8.85
N ILE A 77 -3.31 -1.19 7.63
CA ILE A 77 -1.88 -0.90 7.42
C ILE A 77 -1.50 0.49 7.94
N LEU A 78 -2.35 1.50 7.73
CA LEU A 78 -2.12 2.86 8.25
C LEU A 78 -2.10 2.87 9.78
N LYS A 79 -3.05 2.20 10.44
CA LYS A 79 -3.05 2.04 11.90
C LYS A 79 -1.76 1.37 12.40
N MET A 80 -1.31 0.30 11.74
CA MET A 80 -0.02 -0.34 12.10
C MET A 80 1.16 0.62 11.99
N ALA A 81 1.17 1.49 10.97
CA ALA A 81 2.22 2.49 10.79
C ALA A 81 2.22 3.54 11.91
N GLU A 82 1.04 3.90 12.44
CA GLU A 82 0.88 4.81 13.56
C GLU A 82 1.26 4.14 14.90
N ASP A 83 0.83 2.89 15.12
CA ASP A 83 0.93 2.19 16.41
C ASP A 83 2.31 1.59 16.69
N THR A 84 2.97 1.03 15.66
CA THR A 84 4.19 0.24 15.89
C THR A 84 5.41 1.08 16.29
N GLY A 85 5.37 2.40 16.03
CA GLY A 85 6.51 3.30 16.25
C GLY A 85 7.78 2.88 15.50
N ARG A 86 7.67 1.96 14.54
CA ARG A 86 8.78 1.33 13.83
C ARG A 86 8.64 1.58 12.34
N PRO A 87 9.76 1.82 11.64
CA PRO A 87 9.74 1.91 10.19
C PRO A 87 9.32 0.57 9.58
N PHE A 88 8.45 0.62 8.57
CA PHE A 88 8.10 -0.55 7.75
C PHE A 88 9.34 -1.13 7.07
N VAL A 89 10.23 -0.27 6.59
CA VAL A 89 11.53 -0.65 6.03
C VAL A 89 12.61 0.20 6.69
N SER A 90 13.66 -0.45 7.19
CA SER A 90 14.85 0.25 7.67
C SER A 90 16.15 -0.40 7.24
N LEU A 91 17.18 0.42 7.09
CA LEU A 91 18.54 -0.01 6.81
C LEU A 91 19.47 0.58 7.86
N ALA A 92 20.17 -0.29 8.61
CA ALA A 92 21.11 0.14 9.66
C ALA A 92 20.48 1.12 10.68
N GLY A 93 19.18 0.95 10.98
CA GLY A 93 18.43 1.80 11.91
C GLY A 93 17.82 3.07 11.29
N GLY A 94 18.11 3.39 10.03
CA GLY A 94 17.52 4.52 9.32
C GLY A 94 16.21 4.16 8.63
N TYR A 95 15.18 4.99 8.79
CA TYR A 95 13.91 4.90 8.06
C TYR A 95 14.13 4.95 6.54
N GLN A 96 13.46 4.07 5.80
CA GLN A 96 13.41 4.09 4.35
C GLN A 96 11.97 4.37 3.90
N LYS A 97 11.83 5.16 2.84
CA LYS A 97 10.51 5.50 2.29
C LYS A 97 9.85 4.25 1.73
N CYS A 98 8.61 3.99 2.12
CA CYS A 98 7.84 2.91 1.55
C CYS A 98 6.42 3.33 1.18
N GLN A 99 5.82 2.60 0.26
CA GLN A 99 4.41 2.63 -0.05
C GLN A 99 3.86 1.21 -0.11
N VAL A 100 2.58 1.07 0.22
CA VAL A 100 1.82 -0.17 0.07
C VAL A 100 0.69 0.12 -0.90
N VAL A 101 0.54 -0.72 -1.92
CA VAL A 101 -0.45 -0.54 -2.98
C VAL A 101 -1.35 -1.76 -3.01
N PHE A 102 -2.64 -1.54 -2.78
CA PHE A 102 -3.69 -2.52 -2.99
C PHE A 102 -4.45 -2.13 -4.26
N THR A 103 -4.49 -3.02 -5.25
CA THR A 103 -5.19 -2.76 -6.52
C THR A 103 -5.99 -3.97 -6.95
N SER A 104 -7.23 -3.77 -7.38
CA SER A 104 -8.01 -4.77 -8.12
C SER A 104 -8.00 -4.53 -9.64
N GLU A 105 -7.50 -3.38 -10.06
CA GLU A 105 -7.39 -2.99 -11.46
C GLU A 105 -6.12 -3.62 -12.05
N LYS A 106 -6.27 -4.35 -13.15
CA LYS A 106 -5.14 -4.68 -14.02
C LYS A 106 -4.76 -3.41 -14.77
N GLU A 107 -3.55 -2.89 -14.54
CA GLU A 107 -2.99 -1.95 -15.51
C GLU A 107 -2.99 -2.64 -16.87
N PRO A 108 -3.59 -2.06 -17.92
CA PRO A 108 -3.41 -2.59 -19.26
C PRO A 108 -1.90 -2.61 -19.51
N GLU A 109 -1.37 -3.74 -19.99
CA GLU A 109 0.05 -3.86 -20.31
C GLU A 109 0.48 -2.60 -21.06
N LEU A 110 1.31 -1.77 -20.43
CA LEU A 110 1.90 -0.58 -21.05
C LEU A 110 2.98 -1.04 -22.04
N ILE A 111 2.61 -1.90 -22.99
CA ILE A 111 3.32 -2.04 -24.25
C ILE A 111 2.79 -0.92 -25.12
N GLY A 112 3.62 0.12 -25.28
CA GLY A 112 3.30 1.36 -25.99
C GLY A 112 2.92 1.19 -27.45
N ALA A 113 1.69 0.76 -27.72
CA ALA A 113 1.15 0.72 -29.09
C ALA A 113 -0.27 1.25 -29.23
N ASN A 114 -1.13 1.24 -28.19
CA ASN A 114 -2.50 1.75 -28.29
C ASN A 114 -2.96 2.43 -27.00
N ARG A 115 -2.78 3.75 -26.91
CA ARG A 115 -3.49 4.57 -25.92
C ARG A 115 -4.97 4.63 -26.32
N THR A 116 -5.85 4.01 -25.56
CA THR A 116 -7.30 4.22 -25.72
C THR A 116 -7.68 5.55 -25.08
N GLU A 117 -8.20 6.48 -25.88
CA GLU A 117 -8.61 7.80 -25.43
C GLU A 117 -9.72 7.68 -24.38
N GLY A 118 -9.44 8.08 -23.14
CA GLY A 118 -10.41 8.07 -22.04
C GLY A 118 -10.19 7.06 -20.91
N TYR A 119 -9.22 6.14 -21.03
CA TYR A 119 -8.84 5.16 -19.99
C TYR A 119 -7.52 5.53 -19.29
N GLY A 120 -7.47 6.74 -18.74
CA GLY A 120 -6.41 7.12 -17.80
C GLY A 120 -6.92 6.91 -16.37
N SER A 121 -6.15 6.19 -15.56
CA SER A 121 -6.36 5.92 -14.12
C SER A 121 -6.77 7.16 -13.30
N GLY A 122 -6.45 8.37 -13.77
CA GLY A 122 -6.89 9.61 -13.14
C GLY A 122 -8.40 9.85 -13.12
N LYS A 123 -9.20 9.32 -14.07
CA LYS A 123 -10.64 9.65 -14.16
C LYS A 123 -11.49 9.20 -12.97
N ILE A 124 -11.15 8.07 -12.35
CA ILE A 124 -11.87 7.55 -11.16
C ILE A 124 -11.58 8.43 -9.94
N PHE A 125 -10.36 8.96 -9.85
CA PHE A 125 -9.95 9.86 -8.78
C PHE A 125 -10.28 11.33 -9.05
N MET A 126 -10.61 11.72 -10.29
CA MET A 126 -10.97 13.11 -10.63
C MET A 126 -12.09 13.67 -9.74
N PRO A 127 -13.19 12.97 -9.42
CA PRO A 127 -14.19 13.48 -8.50
C PRO A 127 -13.66 13.74 -7.08
N ILE A 128 -12.73 12.91 -6.60
CA ILE A 128 -12.08 13.05 -5.29
C ILE A 128 -11.10 14.23 -5.32
N ILE A 129 -10.27 14.31 -6.36
CA ILE A 129 -9.28 15.38 -6.56
C ILE A 129 -9.98 16.73 -6.75
N GLU A 130 -11.00 16.81 -7.59
CA GLU A 130 -11.83 18.00 -7.78
C GLU A 130 -12.53 18.42 -6.48
N SER A 131 -13.01 17.46 -5.69
CA SER A 131 -13.62 17.70 -4.38
C SER A 131 -12.60 18.28 -3.37
N LEU A 132 -11.34 17.84 -3.41
CA LEU A 132 -10.25 18.34 -2.56
C LEU A 132 -9.69 19.68 -3.03
N CYS A 133 -9.72 19.95 -4.35
CA CYS A 133 -9.24 21.20 -4.95
C CYS A 133 -10.30 22.30 -5.03
N LYS A 134 -11.54 22.05 -4.57
CA LYS A 134 -12.59 23.09 -4.52
C LYS A 134 -12.19 24.22 -3.57
N PRO A 135 -12.32 25.50 -3.99
CA PRO A 135 -12.07 26.63 -3.11
C PRO A 135 -12.95 26.55 -1.85
N GLY A 136 -12.33 26.64 -0.67
CA GLY A 136 -13.02 26.66 0.64
C GLY A 136 -12.79 25.43 1.53
N ARG A 137 -12.25 24.31 1.04
CA ARG A 137 -12.02 23.11 1.88
C ARG A 137 -10.69 23.08 2.64
N ALA A 138 -9.71 23.89 2.25
CA ALA A 138 -8.40 23.92 2.90
C ALA A 138 -8.30 24.84 4.13
N ASN A 139 -9.37 25.56 4.52
CA ASN A 139 -9.31 26.56 5.61
C ASN A 139 -10.57 26.56 6.50
N GLU A 140 -11.00 25.41 7.02
CA GLU A 140 -11.86 25.38 8.21
C GLU A 140 -11.01 24.92 9.40
N GLY A 141 -10.22 25.84 9.99
CA GLY A 141 -9.44 25.54 11.20
C GLY A 141 -8.22 26.40 11.52
N MET A 142 -7.91 27.46 10.76
CA MET A 142 -6.87 28.42 11.13
C MET A 142 -7.39 29.86 11.04
N PHE A 143 -8.24 30.24 11.99
CA PHE A 143 -8.34 31.57 12.61
C PHE A 143 -9.05 31.43 13.96
#